data_AF-A0A2N1NJI7-F1
#
_entry.id   AF-A0A2N1NJI7-F1
#
_cell.length_a   1.000
_cell.length_b   1.000
_cell.length_c   1.000
_cell.angle_alpha   90.00
_cell.angle_beta   90.00
_cell.angle_gamma   90.00
#
_symmetry.space_group_name_H-M   'P 1'
#
loop_
_entity.id
_entity.type
_entity.pdbx_description
1 polymer ?
#
loop_
_entity_poly.entity_id
_entity_poly.type
_entity_poly.pdbx_seq_one_letter_code
_entity_poly.pdbx_strand_id
1 'polypeptide(L)'
;MPPKKKITLIDTQKYELCLYANSNKENRAHYVNWVKQKWGVEVDKTTITQILQTREKRLSTKIIQPNQKRHKPVTYPELEIAPKEFVLNYQHQAILSDAILIEKAKLITEGL
;
A
#
# COMPACT_ATOMS: atom_id res chain seq x y z
N MET A 1 23.90 -15.78 8.40
CA MET A 1 22.44 -15.97 8.21
C MET A 1 21.96 -14.94 7.19
N PRO A 2 21.35 -15.33 6.07
CA PRO A 2 20.85 -14.36 5.10
C PRO A 2 19.72 -13.52 5.72
N PRO A 3 19.62 -12.22 5.38
CA PRO A 3 18.57 -11.37 5.91
C PRO A 3 17.21 -11.89 5.45
N LYS A 4 16.28 -12.08 6.41
CA LYS A 4 14.91 -12.46 6.08
C LYS A 4 14.29 -11.42 5.14
N LYS A 5 13.69 -11.89 4.04
CA LYS A 5 13.00 -11.04 3.08
C LYS A 5 11.86 -10.30 3.79
N LYS A 6 11.95 -8.96 3.87
CA LYS A 6 10.92 -8.13 4.51
C LYS A 6 9.66 -8.13 3.64
N ILE A 7 8.59 -8.76 4.12
CA ILE A 7 7.29 -8.73 3.44
C ILE A 7 6.43 -7.62 4.05
N THR A 8 5.73 -6.88 3.20
CA THR A 8 4.74 -5.86 3.62
C THR A 8 3.35 -6.40 3.34
N LEU A 9 2.51 -6.49 4.37
CA LEU A 9 1.10 -6.87 4.26
C LEU A 9 0.31 -5.80 3.47
N ILE A 10 -0.73 -6.22 2.77
CA ILE A 10 -1.72 -5.31 2.16
C ILE A 10 -2.73 -4.82 3.19
N ASP A 11 -3.51 -3.80 2.87
CA ASP A 11 -4.40 -3.19 3.85
C ASP A 11 -5.55 -4.10 4.29
N THR A 12 -6.10 -4.94 3.41
CA THR A 12 -7.07 -5.96 3.82
C THR A 12 -6.48 -6.93 4.83
N GLN A 13 -5.26 -7.41 4.60
CA GLN A 13 -4.55 -8.27 5.55
C GLN A 13 -4.33 -7.59 6.89
N LYS A 14 -3.89 -6.32 6.90
CA LYS A 14 -3.71 -5.55 8.14
C LYS A 14 -5.05 -5.36 8.88
N TYR A 15 -6.11 -5.07 8.15
CA TYR A 15 -7.46 -4.89 8.69
C TYR A 15 -8.01 -6.19 9.29
N GLU A 16 -7.93 -7.31 8.56
CA GLU A 16 -8.37 -8.61 9.05
C GLU A 16 -7.57 -9.08 10.27
N LEU A 17 -6.26 -8.80 10.30
CA LEU A 17 -5.45 -9.05 11.49
C LEU A 17 -5.95 -8.22 12.69
N CYS A 18 -6.31 -6.96 12.47
CA CYS A 18 -6.89 -6.09 13.51
C CYS A 18 -8.25 -6.60 13.99
N LEU A 19 -9.12 -7.07 13.09
CA LEU A 19 -10.41 -7.67 13.44
C LEU A 19 -10.22 -8.94 14.27
N TYR A 20 -9.37 -9.85 13.80
CA TYR A 20 -9.09 -11.11 14.48
C TYR A 20 -8.56 -10.86 15.90
N ALA A 21 -7.62 -9.93 16.05
CA ALA A 21 -7.04 -9.56 17.34
C ALA A 21 -7.99 -8.74 18.24
N ASN A 22 -9.13 -8.28 17.73
CA ASN A 22 -10.17 -7.63 18.51
C ASN A 22 -11.07 -8.66 19.20
N SER A 23 -11.38 -9.74 18.48
CA SER A 23 -12.17 -10.86 19.02
C SER A 23 -11.35 -11.84 19.84
N ASN A 24 -10.02 -11.87 19.68
CA ASN A 24 -9.13 -12.81 20.35
C ASN A 24 -8.00 -12.06 21.06
N LYS A 25 -7.80 -12.31 22.35
CA LYS A 25 -6.72 -11.70 23.14
C LYS A 25 -5.52 -12.64 23.20
N GLU A 26 -4.80 -12.71 22.09
CA GLU A 26 -3.64 -13.60 21.93
C GLU A 26 -2.31 -12.85 21.96
N ASN A 27 -1.22 -13.60 22.13
CA ASN A 27 0.13 -13.06 22.11
C ASN A 27 0.65 -12.81 20.67
N ARG A 28 1.78 -12.09 20.54
CA ARG A 28 2.32 -11.71 19.22
C ARG A 28 2.85 -12.88 18.41
N ALA A 29 3.33 -13.95 19.06
CA ALA A 29 3.80 -15.14 18.35
C ALA A 29 2.63 -15.88 17.69
N HIS A 30 1.48 -15.93 18.37
CA HIS A 30 0.26 -16.50 17.83
C HIS A 30 -0.20 -15.78 16.57
N TYR A 31 -0.23 -14.44 16.60
CA TYR A 31 -0.60 -13.67 15.40
C TYR A 31 0.37 -13.85 14.23
N VAL A 32 1.68 -14.00 14.49
CA VAL A 32 2.65 -14.33 13.44
C VAL A 32 2.30 -15.67 12.80
N ASN A 33 2.01 -16.69 13.62
CA ASN A 33 1.62 -18.01 13.12
C ASN A 33 0.29 -17.96 12.36
N TRP A 34 -0.69 -17.21 12.86
CA TRP A 34 -1.98 -17.02 12.20
C TRP A 34 -1.83 -16.37 10.82
N VAL A 35 -1.02 -15.30 10.71
CA VAL A 35 -0.70 -14.65 9.42
C VAL A 35 -0.04 -15.63 8.46
N LYS A 36 0.90 -16.44 8.94
CA LYS A 36 1.58 -17.46 8.14
C LYS A 36 0.63 -18.55 7.67
N GLN A 37 -0.25 -19.05 8.54
CA GLN A 37 -1.24 -20.08 8.21
C GLN A 37 -2.28 -19.56 7.22
N LYS A 38 -2.75 -18.32 7.41
CA LYS A 38 -3.84 -17.75 6.60
C LYS A 38 -3.40 -17.33 5.20
N TRP A 39 -2.19 -16.76 5.06
CA TRP A 39 -1.75 -16.16 3.79
C TRP A 39 -0.41 -16.70 3.27
N GLY A 40 0.24 -17.63 3.97
CA GLY A 40 1.56 -18.14 3.57
C GLY A 40 2.67 -17.11 3.71
N VAL A 41 2.44 -16.01 4.44
CA VAL A 41 3.38 -14.90 4.58
C VAL A 41 4.10 -14.98 5.93
N GLU A 42 5.43 -14.94 5.92
CA GLU A 42 6.23 -14.83 7.14
C GLU A 42 6.43 -13.35 7.50
N VAL A 43 5.94 -12.97 8.69
CA VAL A 43 6.13 -11.64 9.27
C VAL A 43 6.82 -11.73 10.62
N ASP A 44 7.51 -10.66 10.97
CA ASP A 44 8.16 -10.46 12.25
C ASP A 44 7.20 -9.93 13.32
N LYS A 45 7.48 -10.23 14.59
CA LYS A 45 6.65 -9.80 15.73
C LYS A 45 6.53 -8.28 15.79
N THR A 46 7.57 -7.56 15.42
CA THR A 46 7.62 -6.09 15.27
C THR A 46 6.57 -5.57 14.30
N THR A 47 6.41 -6.20 13.14
CA THR A 47 5.36 -5.85 12.17
C THR A 47 3.96 -6.02 12.75
N ILE A 48 3.71 -7.12 13.47
CA ILE A 48 2.44 -7.33 14.19
C ILE A 48 2.22 -6.23 15.25
N THR A 49 3.27 -5.86 16.01
CA THR A 49 3.21 -4.78 16.99
C THR A 49 2.78 -3.46 16.35
N GLN A 50 3.45 -3.04 15.29
CA GLN A 50 3.15 -1.79 14.58
C GLN A 50 1.74 -1.77 13.99
N ILE A 51 1.27 -2.89 13.43
CA ILE A 51 -0.09 -2.97 12.88
C ILE A 51 -1.12 -2.83 14.00
N LEU A 52 -0.97 -3.56 15.11
CA LEU A 52 -1.93 -3.51 16.20
C LEU A 52 -1.86 -2.21 17.02
N GLN A 53 -0.74 -1.48 17.03
CA GLN A 53 -0.67 -0.14 17.63
C GLN A 53 -1.58 0.87 16.92
N THR A 54 -1.82 0.67 15.62
CA THR A 54 -2.72 1.51 14.82
C THR A 54 -4.08 0.86 14.58
N ARG A 55 -4.47 -0.12 15.43
CA ARG A 55 -5.66 -0.95 15.26
C ARG A 55 -6.94 -0.14 15.16
N GLU A 56 -7.20 0.74 16.12
CA GLU A 56 -8.45 1.52 16.16
C GLU A 56 -8.64 2.32 14.88
N LYS A 57 -7.59 3.03 14.45
CA LYS A 57 -7.58 3.76 13.17
C LYS A 57 -7.86 2.86 11.98
N ARG A 58 -7.27 1.66 11.93
CA ARG A 58 -7.49 0.71 10.84
C ARG A 58 -8.91 0.18 10.80
N LEU A 59 -9.50 -0.08 11.98
CA LEU A 59 -10.87 -0.56 12.08
C LEU A 59 -11.92 0.51 11.77
N SER A 60 -11.63 1.78 12.05
CA SER A 60 -12.51 2.90 11.76
C SER A 60 -12.38 3.47 10.34
N THR A 61 -11.26 3.23 9.65
CA THR A 61 -11.02 3.75 8.30
C THR A 61 -11.57 2.79 7.25
N LYS A 62 -12.38 3.29 6.31
CA LYS A 62 -12.83 2.52 5.14
C LYS A 62 -11.63 2.13 4.27
N ILE A 63 -11.54 0.86 3.89
CA ILE A 63 -10.49 0.38 2.97
C ILE A 63 -10.86 0.82 1.55
N ILE A 64 -10.14 1.81 1.01
CA ILE A 64 -10.35 2.33 -0.35
C ILE A 64 -9.58 1.49 -1.37
N GLN A 65 -8.34 1.09 -1.06
CA GLN A 65 -7.47 0.30 -1.94
C GLN A 65 -7.03 -0.99 -1.25
N PRO A 66 -7.76 -2.11 -1.40
CA PRO A 66 -7.56 -3.31 -0.60
C PRO A 66 -6.18 -3.94 -0.77
N ASN A 67 -5.62 -3.88 -1.99
CA ASN A 67 -4.35 -4.47 -2.35
C ASN A 67 -3.15 -3.54 -2.13
N GLN A 68 -3.38 -2.33 -1.58
CA GLN A 68 -2.31 -1.37 -1.35
C GLN A 68 -1.45 -1.80 -0.16
N LYS A 69 -0.12 -1.83 -0.37
CA LYS A 69 0.86 -2.16 0.68
C LYS A 69 1.26 -0.93 1.50
N ARG A 70 1.42 0.22 0.83
CA ARG A 70 1.92 1.47 1.42
C ARG A 70 1.09 2.65 0.94
N HIS A 71 0.68 3.49 1.88
CA HIS A 71 0.13 4.82 1.61
C HIS A 71 1.31 5.78 1.49
N LYS A 72 1.79 6.00 0.26
CA LYS A 72 2.72 7.09 0.00
C LYS A 72 1.87 8.27 -0.47
N PRO A 73 1.74 9.35 0.33
CA PRO A 73 1.08 10.54 -0.17
C PRO A 73 1.86 11.07 -1.36
N VAL A 74 1.14 11.49 -2.39
CA VAL A 74 1.71 12.14 -3.56
C VAL A 74 1.98 13.58 -3.17
N THR A 75 3.19 14.07 -3.43
CA THR A 75 3.61 15.42 -3.03
C THR A 75 2.76 16.51 -3.68
N TYR A 76 2.37 16.30 -4.94
CA TYR A 76 1.57 17.23 -5.73
C TYR A 76 0.39 16.47 -6.39
N PRO A 77 -0.70 16.22 -5.65
CA PRO A 77 -1.83 15.44 -6.17
C PRO A 77 -2.43 16.05 -7.43
N GLU A 78 -2.56 17.38 -7.47
CA GLU A 78 -3.09 18.11 -8.63
C GLU A 78 -2.21 17.95 -9.87
N LEU A 79 -0.89 17.94 -9.68
CA LEU A 79 0.07 17.73 -10.76
C LEU A 79 0.07 16.29 -11.27
N GLU A 80 -0.36 15.30 -10.47
CA GLU A 80 -0.41 13.90 -10.92
C GLU A 80 -1.63 13.62 -11.82
N ILE A 81 -2.69 14.43 -11.70
CA ILE A 81 -3.94 14.24 -12.47
C ILE A 81 -3.70 14.44 -13.96
N ALA A 82 -3.11 15.56 -14.37
CA ALA A 82 -2.94 15.91 -15.78
C ALA A 82 -2.03 14.91 -16.57
N PRO A 83 -0.87 14.47 -16.04
CA PRO A 83 -0.07 13.40 -16.65
C PRO A 83 -0.83 12.07 -16.70
N LYS A 84 -1.62 11.74 -15.67
CA LYS A 84 -2.44 10.52 -15.66
C LYS A 84 -3.50 10.54 -16.75
N GLU A 85 -4.20 11.65 -16.94
CA GLU A 85 -5.17 11.82 -18.02
C GLU A 85 -4.51 11.72 -19.39
N PHE A 86 -3.33 12.34 -19.57
CA PHE A 86 -2.53 12.19 -20.77
C PHE A 86 -2.21 10.70 -21.06
N VAL A 87 -1.71 9.97 -20.06
CA VAL A 87 -1.42 8.54 -20.24
C VAL A 87 -2.67 7.75 -20.62
N LEU A 88 -3.79 7.96 -19.94
CA LEU A 88 -5.03 7.23 -20.20
C LEU A 88 -5.56 7.47 -21.63
N ASN A 89 -5.41 8.70 -22.14
CA ASN A 89 -5.88 9.06 -23.48
C ASN A 89 -5.00 8.47 -24.60
N TYR A 90 -3.70 8.33 -24.38
CA TYR A 90 -2.73 7.98 -25.44
C TYR A 90 -2.12 6.58 -25.32
N GLN A 91 -2.28 5.87 -24.21
CA GLN A 91 -1.68 4.54 -23.98
C GLN A 91 -2.02 3.48 -25.06
N HIS A 92 -3.16 3.63 -25.74
CA HIS A 92 -3.58 2.72 -26.81
C HIS A 92 -3.17 3.19 -28.21
N GLN A 93 -2.67 4.43 -28.33
CA GLN A 93 -2.34 5.06 -29.61
C GLN A 93 -0.82 5.11 -29.84
N ALA A 94 -0.03 5.19 -28.79
CA ALA A 94 1.43 5.24 -28.88
C ALA A 94 2.10 4.58 -27.68
N ILE A 95 3.34 4.12 -27.87
CA ILE A 95 4.21 3.71 -26.76
C ILE A 95 4.68 4.98 -26.06
N LEU A 96 4.19 5.20 -24.84
CA LEU A 96 4.58 6.32 -24.00
C LEU A 96 5.86 5.97 -23.24
N SER A 97 7.00 6.46 -23.74
CA SER A 97 8.28 6.33 -23.05
C SER A 97 8.42 7.36 -21.92
N ASP A 98 9.30 7.08 -20.96
CA ASP A 98 9.61 8.01 -19.85
C ASP A 98 9.99 9.41 -20.35
N ALA A 99 10.72 9.50 -21.47
CA ALA A 99 11.10 10.78 -22.07
C ALA A 99 9.88 11.61 -22.49
N ILE A 100 8.89 10.98 -23.15
CA ILE A 100 7.65 11.63 -23.55
C ILE A 100 6.87 12.10 -22.32
N LEU A 101 6.79 11.27 -21.28
CA LEU A 101 6.10 11.60 -20.04
C LEU A 101 6.75 12.79 -19.32
N ILE A 102 8.09 12.83 -19.27
CA ILE A 102 8.84 13.93 -18.67
C ILE A 102 8.63 15.23 -19.44
N GLU A 103 8.71 15.21 -20.77
CA GLU A 103 8.46 16.40 -21.59
C GLU A 103 7.03 16.92 -21.42
N LYS A 104 6.04 16.02 -21.42
CA LYS A 104 4.65 16.43 -21.18
C LYS A 104 4.44 16.98 -19.77
N ALA A 105 5.04 16.37 -18.75
CA ALA A 105 4.96 16.89 -17.39
C ALA A 105 5.55 18.30 -17.28
N LYS A 106 6.68 18.59 -17.95
CA LYS A 106 7.26 19.95 -17.99
C LYS A 106 6.32 20.98 -18.61
N LEU A 107 5.74 20.64 -19.76
CA LEU A 107 4.77 21.53 -20.42
C LEU A 107 3.54 21.80 -19.55
N ILE A 108 3.06 20.79 -18.81
CA ILE A 108 1.96 20.95 -17.85
C ILE A 108 2.35 21.90 -16.71
N THR A 109 3.58 21.78 -16.19
CA THR A 109 4.06 22.68 -15.12
C THR A 109 4.30 24.12 -15.58
N GLU A 110 4.63 24.33 -16.85
CA GLU A 110 4.84 25.68 -17.43
C GLU A 110 3.53 26.40 -17.75
N GLY A 111 2.43 25.66 -17.92
CA GLY A 111 1.09 26.20 -18.20
C GLY A 111 0.18 26.37 -16.97
N LEU A 112 0.65 26.00 -15.78
CA LEU A 112 0.00 26.19 -14.48
C LEU A 112 0.50 27.48 -13.82
#